data_AF-A0A7X7Y5W8-F1
#
_entry.id   AF-A0A7X7Y5W8-F1
#
_cell.length_a   1.000
_cell.length_b   1.000
_cell.length_c   1.000
_cell.angle_alpha   90.00
_cell.angle_beta   90.00
_cell.angle_gamma   90.00
#
_symmetry.space_group_name_H-M   'P 1'
#
loop_
_entity.id
_entity.type
_entity.pdbx_description
1 polymer ?
#
loop_
_entity_poly.entity_id
_entity_poly.type
_entity_poly.pdbx_seq_one_letter_code
_entity_poly.pdbx_strand_id
1 'polypeptide(L)'
;MPAVIFWIVSTFFLLAIGALMYVGLMLLFFYTVKLIFHMDEAKWTKLFTLKNGAGLYMMLALPYLFMLVIVFYASKVWFGFIQTDFSIVSALVVVALLTFSFLMHMPKLKNVLP
;
A
#
# COMPACT_ATOMS: atom_id res chain seq x y z
N MET A 1 -29.06 -6.16 10.20
CA MET A 1 -28.00 -5.90 11.21
C MET A 1 -26.79 -6.86 11.11
N PRO A 2 -26.92 -8.20 10.95
CA PRO A 2 -25.73 -9.08 10.91
C PRO A 2 -24.84 -8.85 9.68
N ALA A 3 -25.43 -8.50 8.52
CA ALA A 3 -24.69 -8.22 7.29
C ALA A 3 -23.75 -6.99 7.41
N VAL A 4 -24.16 -5.96 8.15
CA VAL A 4 -23.34 -4.75 8.34
C VAL A 4 -22.13 -5.06 9.23
N ILE A 5 -22.33 -5.82 10.31
CA ILE A 5 -21.24 -6.24 11.20
C ILE A 5 -20.23 -7.10 10.42
N PHE A 6 -20.73 -8.05 9.62
CA PHE A 6 -19.87 -8.89 8.78
C PHE A 6 -19.08 -8.09 7.73
N TRP A 7 -19.70 -7.07 7.15
CA TRP A 7 -19.05 -6.15 6.22
C TRP A 7 -17.94 -5.34 6.91
N ILE A 8 -18.20 -4.81 8.10
CA ILE A 8 -17.20 -4.07 8.90
C ILE A 8 -16.01 -4.98 9.21
N VAL A 9 -16.25 -6.18 9.74
CA VAL A 9 -15.18 -7.14 10.09
C VAL A 9 -14.37 -7.53 8.85
N SER A 10 -15.03 -7.81 7.73
CA SER A 10 -14.37 -8.11 6.45
C SER A 10 -13.50 -6.96 5.96
N THR A 11 -13.98 -5.72 6.13
CA THR A 11 -13.23 -4.51 5.78
C THR A 11 -11.97 -4.39 6.62
N PHE A 12 -12.06 -4.53 7.95
CA PHE A 12 -10.89 -4.51 8.83
C PHE A 12 -9.88 -5.62 8.51
N PHE A 13 -10.36 -6.81 8.19
CA PHE A 13 -9.53 -7.93 7.77
C PHE A 13 -8.75 -7.61 6.49
N LEU A 14 -9.42 -7.06 5.47
CA LEU A 14 -8.79 -6.64 4.22
C LEU A 14 -7.80 -5.49 4.40
N LEU A 15 -8.08 -4.55 5.32
CA LEU A 15 -7.12 -3.50 5.67
C LEU A 15 -5.84 -4.08 6.29
N ALA A 16 -5.96 -5.05 7.20
CA ALA A 16 -4.80 -5.72 7.80
C ALA A 16 -3.98 -6.49 6.75
N ILE A 17 -4.64 -7.22 5.86
CA ILE A 17 -3.98 -7.91 4.74
C ILE A 17 -3.29 -6.90 3.82
N GLY A 18 -3.95 -5.81 3.46
CA GLY A 18 -3.38 -4.76 2.61
C GLY A 18 -2.11 -4.15 3.22
N ALA A 19 -2.12 -3.90 4.53
CA ALA A 19 -0.95 -3.40 5.25
C ALA A 19 0.21 -4.41 5.27
N LEU A 20 -0.06 -5.69 5.56
CA LEU A 20 0.96 -6.75 5.52
C LEU A 20 1.54 -6.93 4.12
N MET A 21 0.67 -6.91 3.10
CA MET A 21 1.08 -7.03 1.71
C MET A 21 1.93 -5.84 1.29
N TYR A 22 1.62 -4.63 1.74
CA TYR A 22 2.47 -3.45 1.48
C TYR A 22 3.88 -3.65 2.05
N VAL A 23 4.01 -4.09 3.30
CA VAL A 23 5.33 -4.36 3.90
C VAL A 23 6.10 -5.42 3.10
N GLY A 24 5.43 -6.51 2.72
CA GLY A 24 6.02 -7.57 1.90
C GLY A 24 6.48 -7.08 0.53
N LEU A 25 5.63 -6.35 -0.19
CA LEU A 25 5.96 -5.77 -1.50
C LEU A 25 7.07 -4.74 -1.41
N MET A 26 7.11 -3.94 -0.34
CA MET A 26 8.16 -2.96 -0.12
C MET A 26 9.51 -3.66 0.08
N LEU A 27 9.58 -4.67 0.96
CA LEU A 27 10.79 -5.48 1.16
C LEU A 27 11.24 -6.17 -0.13
N LEU A 28 10.31 -6.78 -0.87
CA LEU A 28 10.59 -7.40 -2.16
C LEU A 28 11.18 -6.36 -3.13
N PHE A 29 10.57 -5.18 -3.21
CA PHE A 29 11.02 -4.10 -4.10
C PHE A 29 12.44 -3.63 -3.75
N PHE A 30 12.73 -3.40 -2.47
CA PHE A 30 14.09 -3.06 -2.02
C PHE A 30 15.10 -4.15 -2.37
N TYR A 31 14.73 -5.41 -2.14
CA TYR A 31 15.58 -6.55 -2.47
C TYR A 31 15.85 -6.64 -3.98
N THR A 32 14.80 -6.54 -4.81
CA THR A 32 14.90 -6.58 -6.27
C THR A 32 15.76 -5.44 -6.80
N VAL A 33 15.58 -4.21 -6.30
CA VAL A 33 16.40 -3.07 -6.74
C VAL A 33 17.86 -3.24 -6.30
N LYS A 34 18.10 -3.75 -5.09
CA LYS A 34 19.46 -4.06 -4.63
C LYS A 34 20.13 -5.09 -5.54
N LEU A 35 19.42 -6.15 -5.91
CA LEU A 35 19.93 -7.25 -6.73
C LEU A 35 20.20 -6.80 -8.18
N ILE A 36 19.26 -6.11 -8.81
CA ILE A 36 19.37 -5.71 -10.23
C ILE A 36 20.44 -4.63 -10.41
N PHE A 37 20.46 -3.61 -9.55
CA PHE A 37 21.33 -2.44 -9.71
C PHE A 37 22.62 -2.50 -8.89
N HIS A 38 22.85 -3.61 -8.18
CA HIS A 38 23.99 -3.79 -7.28
C HIS A 38 24.17 -2.58 -6.35
N MET A 39 23.09 -2.26 -5.63
CA MET A 39 23.03 -1.05 -4.82
C MET A 39 23.94 -1.15 -3.59
N ASP A 40 24.77 -0.13 -3.39
CA ASP A 40 25.56 0.14 -2.19
C ASP A 40 24.98 1.34 -1.42
N GLU A 41 25.54 1.67 -0.26
CA GLU A 41 25.07 2.77 0.58
C GLU A 41 25.10 4.14 -0.12
N ALA A 42 26.12 4.40 -0.94
CA ALA A 42 26.27 5.66 -1.66
C ALA A 42 25.19 5.81 -2.75
N LYS A 43 24.90 4.73 -3.49
CA LYS A 43 23.83 4.69 -4.49
C LYS A 43 22.45 4.82 -3.87
N TRP A 44 22.20 4.17 -2.74
CA TRP A 44 20.96 4.33 -1.97
C TRP A 44 20.78 5.78 -1.51
N THR A 45 21.82 6.38 -0.95
CA THR A 45 21.79 7.78 -0.50
C THR A 45 21.49 8.72 -1.67
N LYS A 46 22.16 8.54 -2.81
CA LYS A 46 21.93 9.35 -4.02
C LYS A 46 20.52 9.18 -4.58
N LEU A 47 19.99 7.96 -4.54
CA LEU A 47 18.63 7.68 -4.99
C LEU A 47 17.61 8.35 -4.06
N PHE A 48 17.74 8.16 -2.74
CA PHE A 48 16.77 8.71 -1.78
C PHE A 48 16.77 10.23 -1.75
N THR A 49 17.94 10.87 -1.88
CA THR A 49 18.08 12.33 -1.88
C THR A 49 17.79 12.98 -3.23
N LEU A 50 17.55 12.18 -4.29
CA LEU A 50 17.24 12.68 -5.63
C LEU A 50 16.11 13.71 -5.59
N LYS A 51 16.35 14.91 -6.16
CA LYS A 51 15.41 16.04 -6.18
C LYS A 51 14.77 16.32 -4.81
N ASN A 52 15.60 16.53 -3.78
CA ASN A 52 15.18 16.85 -2.41
C ASN A 52 14.28 15.78 -1.77
N GLY A 53 14.65 14.50 -1.91
CA GLY A 53 13.91 13.41 -1.29
C GLY A 53 12.87 12.71 -2.17
N ALA A 54 12.64 13.18 -3.39
CA ALA A 54 11.63 12.63 -4.30
C ALA A 54 11.86 11.14 -4.59
N GLY A 55 13.11 10.68 -4.62
CA GLY A 55 13.43 9.28 -4.84
C GLY A 55 12.98 8.36 -3.70
N LEU A 56 13.02 8.83 -2.44
CA LEU A 56 12.45 8.09 -1.32
C LEU A 56 10.93 7.97 -1.45
N TYR A 57 10.24 9.06 -1.81
CA TYR A 57 8.80 9.02 -2.03
C TYR A 57 8.42 8.08 -3.17
N MET A 58 9.18 8.07 -4.28
CA MET A 58 8.96 7.13 -5.37
C MET A 58 9.16 5.68 -4.93
N MET A 59 10.22 5.41 -4.16
CA MET A 59 10.51 4.08 -3.60
C MET A 59 9.41 3.54 -2.69
N LEU A 60 8.67 4.42 -2.00
CA LEU A 60 7.55 4.04 -1.13
C LEU A 60 6.22 3.97 -1.90
N ALA A 61 5.96 4.95 -2.77
CA ALA A 61 4.70 5.07 -3.48
C ALA A 61 4.52 3.97 -4.53
N LEU A 62 5.60 3.53 -5.18
CA LEU A 62 5.51 2.57 -6.29
C LEU A 62 5.05 1.17 -5.79
N PRO A 63 5.65 0.56 -4.75
CA PRO A 63 5.11 -0.66 -4.14
C PRO A 63 3.70 -0.48 -3.58
N TYR A 64 3.39 0.71 -3.06
CA TYR A 64 2.07 1.04 -2.53
C TYR A 64 0.98 1.04 -3.61
N LEU A 65 1.25 1.62 -4.79
CA LEU A 65 0.32 1.60 -5.92
C LEU A 65 0.05 0.18 -6.40
N PHE A 66 1.09 -0.67 -6.49
CA PHE A 66 0.91 -2.09 -6.81
C PHE A 66 0.03 -2.80 -5.76
N MET A 67 0.28 -2.53 -4.48
CA MET A 67 -0.53 -3.06 -3.39
C MET A 67 -2.01 -2.69 -3.56
N LEU A 68 -2.32 -1.41 -3.82
CA LEU A 68 -3.70 -0.95 -4.00
C LEU A 68 -4.43 -1.67 -5.13
N VAL A 69 -3.76 -1.88 -6.26
CA VAL A 69 -4.35 -2.62 -7.40
C VAL A 69 -4.67 -4.06 -6.97
N ILE A 70 -3.76 -4.75 -6.31
CA ILE A 70 -3.97 -6.14 -5.86
C ILE A 70 -5.10 -6.20 -4.82
N VAL A 71 -5.08 -5.31 -3.82
CA VAL A 71 -6.12 -5.26 -2.78
C VAL A 71 -7.48 -4.95 -3.38
N PHE A 72 -7.57 -4.07 -4.38
CA PHE A 72 -8.84 -3.76 -5.03
C PHE A 72 -9.47 -5.01 -5.65
N TYR A 73 -8.71 -5.76 -6.46
CA TYR A 73 -9.22 -6.98 -7.08
C TYR A 73 -9.53 -8.07 -6.05
N ALA A 74 -8.65 -8.27 -5.06
CA ALA A 74 -8.87 -9.22 -3.98
C ALA A 74 -10.14 -8.89 -3.18
N SER A 75 -10.35 -7.62 -2.86
CA SER A 75 -11.53 -7.13 -2.14
C SER A 75 -12.80 -7.30 -2.97
N LYS A 76 -12.75 -6.96 -4.27
CA LYS A 76 -13.89 -7.16 -5.18
C LYS A 76 -14.32 -8.63 -5.21
N VAL A 77 -13.36 -9.54 -5.34
CA VAL A 77 -13.61 -10.98 -5.33
C VAL A 77 -14.18 -11.42 -3.99
N TRP A 78 -13.57 -11.01 -2.88
CA TRP A 78 -14.01 -11.33 -1.51
C TRP A 78 -15.45 -10.89 -1.24
N PHE A 79 -15.76 -9.62 -1.52
CA PHE A 79 -17.12 -9.08 -1.30
C PHE A 79 -18.14 -9.65 -2.30
N GLY A 80 -17.70 -10.08 -3.49
CA GLY A 80 -18.52 -10.84 -4.44
C GLY A 80 -18.92 -12.22 -3.89
N PHE A 81 -17.99 -12.93 -3.24
CA PHE A 81 -18.30 -14.21 -2.56
C PHE A 81 -19.30 -14.06 -1.41
N ILE A 82 -19.29 -12.91 -0.75
CA ILE A 82 -20.15 -12.61 0.41
C ILE A 82 -21.56 -12.15 -0.02
N GLN A 83 -21.87 -12.16 -1.33
CA GLN A 83 -23.15 -11.72 -1.89
C GLN A 83 -23.55 -10.30 -1.46
N THR A 84 -22.55 -9.42 -1.30
CA THR A 84 -22.87 -8.00 -1.19
C THR A 84 -23.14 -7.46 -2.59
N ASP A 85 -24.39 -7.02 -2.84
CA ASP A 85 -24.76 -6.30 -4.07
C ASP A 85 -23.84 -5.08 -4.33
N PHE A 86 -23.16 -4.62 -3.28
CA PHE A 86 -22.24 -3.49 -3.25
C PHE A 86 -20.76 -3.90 -3.27
N SER A 87 -20.40 -5.03 -3.88
CA SER A 87 -19.01 -5.54 -3.89
C SER A 87 -17.97 -4.53 -4.41
N ILE A 88 -18.31 -3.78 -5.46
CA ILE A 88 -17.45 -2.74 -6.03
C ILE A 88 -17.29 -1.56 -5.06
N VAL A 89 -18.40 -1.08 -4.50
CA VAL A 89 -18.38 0.03 -3.53
C VAL A 89 -17.56 -0.35 -2.31
N SER A 90 -17.71 -1.59 -1.82
CA SER A 90 -16.97 -2.12 -0.68
C SER A 90 -15.47 -2.17 -0.96
N ALA A 91 -15.07 -2.64 -2.14
CA ALA A 91 -13.66 -2.64 -2.56
C ALA A 91 -13.09 -1.22 -2.67
N LEU A 92 -13.86 -0.26 -3.19
CA LEU A 92 -13.46 1.15 -3.26
C LEU A 92 -13.29 1.75 -1.86
N VAL A 93 -14.15 1.41 -0.90
CA VAL A 93 -14.01 1.86 0.50
C VAL A 93 -12.70 1.35 1.11
N VAL A 94 -12.36 0.07 0.92
CA VAL A 94 -11.07 -0.48 1.39
C VAL A 94 -9.89 0.29 0.81
N VAL A 95 -9.89 0.50 -0.51
CA VAL A 95 -8.83 1.26 -1.20
C VAL A 95 -8.75 2.70 -0.72
N ALA A 96 -9.90 3.37 -0.55
CA ALA A 96 -9.96 4.74 -0.07
C ALA A 96 -9.41 4.87 1.36
N LEU A 97 -9.77 3.93 2.24
CA LEU A 97 -9.26 3.91 3.62
C LEU A 97 -7.76 3.66 3.67
N LEU A 98 -7.24 2.72 2.88
CA LEU A 98 -5.80 2.52 2.76
C LEU A 98 -5.10 3.78 2.25
N THR A 99 -5.64 4.39 1.18
CA THR A 99 -5.08 5.59 0.54
C THR A 99 -5.04 6.75 1.53
N PHE A 100 -6.14 6.97 2.26
CA PHE A 100 -6.22 7.99 3.29
C PHE A 100 -5.18 7.76 4.39
N SER A 101 -5.04 6.50 4.86
CA SER A 101 -4.03 6.15 5.88
C SER A 101 -2.60 6.46 5.41
N PHE A 102 -2.26 6.15 4.16
CA PHE A 102 -0.95 6.42 3.58
C PHE A 102 -0.68 7.92 3.42
N LEU A 103 -1.66 8.67 2.89
CA LEU A 103 -1.53 10.12 2.71
C LEU A 103 -1.36 10.85 4.05
N MET A 104 -2.02 10.39 5.11
CA MET A 104 -1.87 10.98 6.46
C MET A 104 -0.46 10.78 7.05
N HIS A 105 0.27 9.75 6.61
CA HIS A 105 1.63 9.46 7.09
C HIS A 105 2.73 10.05 6.20
N MET A 106 2.45 10.36 4.93
CA MET A 106 3.43 10.94 4.00
C MET A 106 4.10 12.25 4.48
N PRO A 107 3.38 13.23 5.07
CA PRO A 107 4.00 14.48 5.54
C PRO A 107 5.09 14.26 6.59
N LYS A 108 5.02 13.18 7.37
CA LYS A 108 6.03 12.84 8.40
C LYS A 108 7.38 12.49 7.79
N LEU A 109 7.44 12.05 6.53
CA LEU A 109 8.69 11.72 5.84
C LEU A 109 9.51 12.97 5.47
N LYS A 110 8.89 14.15 5.36
CA LYS A 110 9.59 15.41 5.05
C LYS A 110 10.56 15.83 6.16
N ASN A 111 10.31 15.41 7.40
CA ASN A 111 11.13 15.75 8.56
C ASN A 111 12.28 14.75 8.81
N VAL A 112 12.38 13.69 8.00
CA VAL A 112 13.41 12.63 8.14
C VAL A 112 14.54 12.80 7.11
N LEU A 113 14.30 13.59 6.07
CA LEU A 113 15.31 13.92 5.08
C LEU A 113 16.14 15.12 5.59
N PRO A 114 17.49 15.03 5.59
CA PRO A 114 18.36 16.13 5.98
C PRO A 114 18.25 17.35 5.04
#